data_AF-A0A925SBE6-F1
#
_entry.id   AF-A0A925SBE6-F1
#
_cell.length_a   1.000
_cell.length_b   1.000
_cell.length_c   1.000
_cell.angle_alpha   90.00
_cell.angle_beta   90.00
_cell.angle_gamma   90.00
#
_symmetry.space_group_name_H-M   'P 1'
#
loop_
_entity.id
_entity.type
_entity.pdbx_description
1 polymer ?
#
loop_
_entity_poly.entity_id
_entity_poly.type
_entity_poly.pdbx_seq_one_letter_code
_entity_poly.pdbx_strand_id
1 'polypeptide(L)'
;MFSGKNLLPAVLISLLLVSAVTAAVFTVVFIQSNRDLRRLQAQAASIQNNRLVAQAMANDCLEYSKRNPAIDPILQSIGLKPKPQAATSPARPTK
;
A
#
# COMPACT_ATOMS: atom_id res chain seq x y z
N MET A 1 37.85 10.08 39.90
CA MET A 1 37.65 9.98 41.38
C MET A 1 36.53 8.99 41.66
N PHE A 2 36.81 7.69 41.72
CA PHE A 2 35.90 6.72 42.36
C PHE A 2 36.77 5.69 43.09
N SER A 3 37.24 6.09 44.27
CA SER A 3 38.09 5.29 45.13
C SER A 3 37.27 4.22 45.86
N GLY A 4 37.48 2.96 45.50
CA GLY A 4 37.53 1.78 46.37
C GLY A 4 36.31 1.32 47.19
N LYS A 5 35.35 2.18 47.56
CA LYS A 5 34.29 1.83 48.54
C LYS A 5 32.86 1.90 48.00
N ASN A 6 32.65 2.50 46.82
CA ASN A 6 31.32 2.73 46.21
C ASN A 6 31.21 2.19 44.77
N LEU A 7 31.90 1.08 44.47
CA LEU A 7 31.99 0.56 43.10
C LEU A 7 30.64 0.01 42.60
N LEU A 8 29.95 -0.77 43.43
CA LEU A 8 28.64 -1.36 43.11
C LEU A 8 27.55 -0.33 42.78
N PRO A 9 27.26 0.68 43.64
CA PRO A 9 26.24 1.67 43.33
C PRO A 9 26.62 2.51 42.11
N ALA A 10 27.91 2.82 41.90
CA ALA A 10 28.35 3.55 40.71
C ALA A 10 28.10 2.77 39.41
N VAL A 11 28.34 1.45 39.42
CA VAL A 11 28.06 0.57 38.27
C VAL A 11 26.56 0.43 38.01
N LEU A 12 25.74 0.32 39.05
CA LEU A 12 24.29 0.24 38.89
C LEU A 12 23.71 1.54 38.31
N ILE A 13 24.20 2.70 38.77
CA ILE A 13 23.77 4.00 38.26
C ILE A 13 24.20 4.19 36.80
N SER A 14 25.44 3.80 36.45
CA SER A 14 25.90 3.89 35.07
C SER A 14 25.12 2.96 34.14
N LEU A 15 24.86 1.72 34.57
CA LEU A 15 24.06 0.76 33.81
C LEU A 15 22.62 1.24 33.63
N LEU A 16 22.01 1.82 34.68
CA LEU A 16 20.68 2.42 34.63
C LEU A 16 20.63 3.57 33.63
N LEU A 17 21.63 4.47 33.66
CA LEU A 17 21.72 5.59 32.72
C LEU A 17 21.85 5.10 31.29
N VAL A 18 22.71 4.11 31.04
CA VAL A 18 22.89 3.53 29.70
C VAL A 18 21.59 2.87 29.23
N SER A 19 20.90 2.13 30.09
CA SER A 19 19.61 1.51 29.78
C SER A 19 18.54 2.56 29.43
N ALA A 20 18.41 3.60 30.25
CA ALA A 20 17.45 4.68 30.03
C ALA A 20 17.73 5.45 28.73
N VAL A 21 18.99 5.76 28.44
CA VAL A 21 19.40 6.42 27.20
C VAL A 21 19.09 5.52 26.00
N THR A 22 19.42 4.24 26.08
CA THR A 22 19.16 3.28 25.00
C THR A 22 17.66 3.17 24.73
N ALA A 23 16.83 3.08 25.77
CA ALA A 23 15.39 3.03 25.64
C ALA A 23 14.82 4.31 24.98
N ALA A 24 15.32 5.49 25.36
CA ALA A 24 14.91 6.75 24.75
C ALA A 24 15.27 6.80 23.25
N VAL A 25 16.48 6.38 22.89
CA VAL A 25 16.92 6.32 21.48
C VAL A 25 16.06 5.35 20.68
N PHE A 26 15.82 4.14 21.20
CA PHE A 26 14.95 3.16 20.55
C PHE A 26 13.53 3.70 20.35
N THR A 27 12.98 4.40 21.34
CA THR A 27 11.65 5.01 21.25
C THR A 27 11.59 6.03 20.13
N VAL A 28 12.60 6.89 20.00
CA VAL A 28 12.67 7.90 18.94
C VAL A 28 12.78 7.27 17.56
N VAL A 29 13.64 6.25 17.38
CA VAL A 29 13.78 5.53 16.11
C VAL A 29 12.47 4.82 15.76
N PHE A 30 11.86 4.14 16.73
CA PHE A 30 10.61 3.43 16.54
C PHE A 30 9.47 4.37 16.13
N ILE A 31 9.36 5.54 16.76
CA ILE A 31 8.37 6.56 16.38
C ILE A 31 8.60 7.02 14.94
N GLN A 32 9.85 7.28 14.55
CA GLN A 32 10.17 7.70 13.18
C GLN A 32 9.81 6.60 12.16
N SER A 33 10.24 5.36 12.38
CA SER A 33 9.90 4.24 11.49
C SER A 33 8.40 4.00 11.37
N ASN A 34 7.65 4.16 12.47
CA ASN A 34 6.19 4.02 12.44
C ASN A 34 5.51 5.17 11.69
N ARG A 35 6.06 6.39 11.72
CA ARG A 35 5.51 7.51 10.95
C ARG A 35 5.63 7.26 9.45
N ASP A 36 6.74 6.70 9.00
CA ASP A 36 6.95 6.38 7.60
C ASP A 36 6.06 5.22 7.13
N LEU A 37 5.95 4.16 7.94
CA LEU A 37 5.03 3.05 7.67
C LEU A 37 3.58 3.51 7.60
N ARG A 38 3.14 4.37 8.53
CA ARG A 38 1.77 4.91 8.51
C ARG A 38 1.50 5.77 7.28
N ARG A 39 2.47 6.55 6.80
CA ARG A 39 2.34 7.34 5.56
C ARG A 39 2.16 6.44 4.34
N LEU A 40 2.99 5.41 4.20
CA LEU A 40 2.91 4.44 3.11
C LEU A 40 1.59 3.65 3.16
N GLN A 41 1.18 3.19 4.35
CA GLN A 41 -0.08 2.49 4.53
C GLN A 41 -1.30 3.39 4.22
N ALA A 42 -1.27 4.66 4.61
CA ALA A 42 -2.34 5.61 4.28
C ALA A 42 -2.47 5.81 2.77
N GLN A 43 -1.34 5.94 2.05
CA GLN A 43 -1.35 6.03 0.59
C GLN A 43 -1.87 4.75 -0.05
N ALA A 44 -1.40 3.58 0.39
CA ALA A 44 -1.87 2.29 -0.12
C ALA A 44 -3.38 2.11 0.12
N ALA A 45 -3.89 2.49 1.30
CA ALA A 45 -5.31 2.46 1.61
C ALA A 45 -6.11 3.40 0.71
N SER A 46 -5.61 4.62 0.44
CA SER A 46 -6.29 5.54 -0.48
C SER A 46 -6.34 5.02 -1.91
N ILE A 47 -5.27 4.40 -2.39
CA ILE A 47 -5.23 3.81 -3.74
C ILE A 47 -6.20 2.64 -3.84
N GLN A 48 -6.22 1.78 -2.82
CA GLN A 48 -7.14 0.65 -2.78
C GLN A 48 -8.59 1.12 -2.72
N ASN A 49 -8.90 2.13 -1.90
CA ASN A 49 -10.24 2.70 -1.83
C ASN A 49 -10.68 3.29 -3.19
N ASN A 50 -9.80 4.07 -3.84
CA ASN A 50 -10.10 4.63 -5.15
C ASN A 50 -10.30 3.55 -6.22
N ARG A 51 -9.52 2.46 -6.17
CA ARG A 51 -9.71 1.29 -7.06
C ARG A 51 -11.05 0.61 -6.82
N LEU A 52 -11.47 0.43 -5.57
CA LEU A 52 -12.76 -0.15 -5.24
C LEU A 52 -13.92 0.70 -5.77
N VAL A 53 -13.84 2.03 -5.59
CA VAL A 53 -14.84 2.97 -6.15
C VAL A 53 -14.85 2.90 -7.67
N ALA A 54 -13.68 2.89 -8.33
CA ALA A 54 -13.59 2.77 -9.78
C ALA A 54 -14.17 1.44 -10.29
N GLN A 55 -13.95 0.33 -9.60
CA GLN A 55 -14.56 -0.96 -9.93
C GLN A 55 -16.08 -0.97 -9.72
N ALA A 56 -16.58 -0.31 -8.67
CA ALA A 56 -18.02 -0.17 -8.45
C ALA A 56 -18.67 0.63 -9.60
N MET A 57 -18.11 1.78 -9.94
CA MET A 57 -18.58 2.58 -11.08
C MET A 57 -18.50 1.81 -12.40
N ALA A 58 -17.41 1.05 -12.60
CA ALA A 58 -17.25 0.19 -13.76
C ALA A 58 -18.38 -0.84 -13.88
N ASN A 59 -18.75 -1.50 -12.78
CA ASN A 59 -19.86 -2.43 -12.74
C ASN A 59 -21.20 -1.72 -13.02
N ASP A 60 -21.44 -0.55 -12.43
CA ASP A 60 -22.66 0.23 -12.67
C ASP A 60 -22.78 0.62 -14.16
N CYS A 61 -21.67 1.04 -14.78
CA CYS A 61 -21.65 1.34 -16.21
C CYS A 61 -21.88 0.09 -17.08
N LEU A 62 -21.33 -1.06 -16.70
CA LEU A 62 -21.60 -2.33 -17.39
C LEU A 62 -23.07 -2.74 -17.25
N GLU A 63 -23.70 -2.52 -16.09
CA GLU A 63 -25.11 -2.80 -15.89
C GLU A 63 -25.99 -1.82 -16.69
N TYR A 64 -25.65 -0.53 -16.71
CA TYR A 64 -26.34 0.46 -17.52
C TYR A 64 -26.21 0.16 -19.03
N SER A 65 -25.07 -0.37 -19.47
CA SER A 65 -24.84 -0.79 -20.87
C SER A 65 -25.85 -1.84 -21.34
N LYS A 66 -26.36 -2.68 -20.43
CA LYS A 66 -27.38 -3.69 -20.76
C LYS A 66 -28.73 -3.04 -21.10
N ARG A 67 -29.04 -1.88 -20.50
CA ARG A 67 -30.27 -1.12 -20.77
C ARG A 67 -30.10 -0.11 -21.91
N ASN A 68 -28.91 0.45 -22.06
CA ASN A 68 -28.59 1.45 -23.09
C ASN A 68 -27.29 1.07 -23.83
N PRO A 69 -27.39 0.27 -24.90
CA PRO A 69 -26.22 -0.22 -25.65
C PRO A 69 -25.43 0.88 -26.38
N ALA A 70 -25.95 2.12 -26.44
CA ALA A 70 -25.25 3.27 -27.02
C ALA A 70 -23.94 3.65 -26.29
N ILE A 71 -23.73 3.15 -25.06
CA ILE A 71 -22.53 3.45 -24.24
C ILE A 71 -21.43 2.38 -24.42
N ASP A 72 -21.74 1.27 -25.09
CA ASP A 72 -20.77 0.21 -25.44
C ASP A 72 -19.49 0.70 -26.14
N PRO A 73 -19.50 1.66 -27.08
CA PRO A 73 -18.26 2.16 -27.67
C PRO A 73 -17.35 2.86 -26.65
N ILE A 74 -17.92 3.53 -25.64
CA ILE A 74 -17.16 4.16 -24.55
C ILE A 74 -16.59 3.07 -23.64
N LEU A 75 -17.37 2.05 -23.31
CA LEU A 75 -16.94 0.92 -22.46
C LEU A 75 -15.86 0.05 -23.11
N GLN A 76 -15.88 -0.07 -24.44
CA GLN A 76 -14.80 -0.72 -25.21
C GLN A 76 -13.53 0.13 -25.24
N SER A 77 -13.65 1.47 -25.33
CA SER A 77 -12.49 2.36 -25.35
C SER A 77 -11.69 2.38 -24.05
N ILE A 78 -12.36 2.16 -22.92
CA ILE A 78 -11.75 2.07 -21.57
C ILE A 78 -11.43 0.63 -21.16
N GLY A 79 -11.60 -0.35 -22.05
CA GLY A 79 -11.26 -1.76 -21.82
C GLY A 79 -12.16 -2.51 -20.85
N LEU A 80 -13.27 -1.90 -20.39
CA LEU A 80 -14.24 -2.54 -19.49
C LEU A 80 -15.09 -3.61 -20.19
N LYS A 81 -15.25 -3.50 -21.51
CA LYS A 81 -15.94 -4.48 -22.35
C LYS A 81 -14.97 -4.92 -23.45
N PRO A 82 -14.66 -6.22 -23.62
CA PRO A 82 -13.82 -6.66 -24.71
C PRO A 82 -14.47 -6.19 -26.02
N LYS A 83 -13.71 -5.42 -26.81
CA LYS A 83 -14.07 -5.10 -28.19
C LYS A 83 -14.43 -6.43 -28.87
N PRO A 84 -15.57 -6.54 -29.59
CA PRO A 84 -15.83 -7.71 -30.41
C PRO A 84 -14.59 -7.89 -31.28
N GLN A 85 -13.83 -8.93 -30.94
CA GLN A 85 -12.64 -9.28 -31.69
C GLN A 85 -13.20 -9.63 -33.06
N ALA A 86 -12.98 -8.74 -34.03
CA ALA A 86 -13.25 -9.07 -35.42
C ALA A 86 -12.52 -10.38 -35.63
N ALA A 87 -13.31 -11.45 -35.81
CA ALA A 87 -12.82 -12.80 -35.90
C ALA A 87 -11.71 -12.79 -36.95
N THR A 88 -10.46 -12.90 -36.50
CA THR A 88 -9.33 -13.15 -37.38
C THR A 88 -9.65 -14.48 -38.04
N SER A 89 -10.10 -14.42 -39.29
CA SER A 89 -10.33 -15.60 -40.10
C SER A 89 -9.09 -16.49 -40.03
N PRO A 90 -9.25 -17.81 -39.80
CA PRO A 90 -8.12 -18.69 -39.67
C PRO A 90 -7.34 -18.68 -40.99
N ALA A 91 -6.08 -18.27 -40.93
CA ALA A 91 -5.16 -18.34 -42.05
C ALA A 91 -5.05 -19.81 -42.49
N ARG A 92 -5.49 -20.08 -43.73
CA ARG A 92 -5.32 -21.36 -44.42
C ARG A 92 -3.82 -21.68 -44.48
N PRO A 93 -3.36 -22.87 -44.01
CA PRO A 93 -1.98 -23.28 -44.22
C PRO A 93 -1.80 -23.62 -45.70
N THR A 94 -0.92 -22.89 -46.37
CA THR A 94 -0.44 -23.25 -47.71
C THR A 94 0.60 -24.37 -47.59
N LYS A 95 0.41 -25.39 -48.44
CA LYS A 95 1.26 -26.58 -48.62
C LYS A 95 2.72 -26.26 -48.88
#